data_AF-A0A971WRJ6-F1
#
_entry.id   AF-A0A971WRJ6-F1
#
_cell.length_a   1.000
_cell.length_b   1.000
_cell.length_c   1.000
_cell.angle_alpha   90.00
_cell.angle_beta   90.00
_cell.angle_gamma   90.00
#
_symmetry.space_group_name_H-M   'P 1'
#
loop_
_entity.id
_entity.type
_entity.pdbx_description
1 polymer ?
#
loop_
_entity_poly.entity_id
_entity_poly.type
_entity_poly.pdbx_seq_one_letter_code
_entity_poly.pdbx_strand_id
1 'polypeptide(L)'
;MKKKRILWLPNENMNPPQVLAIGFFALIAIGTVLLNTPFASRNGASVGWLNALFTATSATCVTGLTVVNTASTYTSFGHFIIMLLIQAGGLGFMTMSTLLALFLRRKITYKDRLVIREQMNVDTSAGIVRFIINVLKFTFIVEGVCALLLSTRFIPRFGITKGLWFSIFHSISAFCNAGFDLFGNSLLDFNNDWIVLLTISSAIIIGGLGFVVCMDILTRKRYKRLHLQAKLVLTMTGILILAGTVAFLVLEWNNPGTLGELNGSSKLLGAIFQSVTARTAGFNSIDLSKFNDSSSFFMIMLMFIGAGSGSTGGGIKITTFGVIFFTFLSVIRGYEDVNLFGRRLSEGVIRKSITIAMAAMFVVMGTMFAISLLESFKFIQIAFEVVSAFATVGVSQGITPTLHVISKLLIIITMFIGRLGPLTMIYVFNTKVVPKNYRNAEGQISVG
;
A
#
# COMPACT_ATOMS: atom_id res chain seq x y z
N MET A 1 -29.51 -1.93 -33.17
CA MET A 1 -28.62 -2.92 -32.53
C MET A 1 -28.47 -2.61 -31.05
N LYS A 2 -29.15 -3.37 -30.17
CA LYS A 2 -28.98 -3.28 -28.71
C LYS A 2 -27.55 -3.72 -28.35
N LYS A 3 -26.67 -2.78 -27.98
CA LYS A 3 -25.36 -3.11 -27.41
C LYS A 3 -25.60 -3.97 -26.16
N LYS A 4 -25.18 -5.24 -26.20
CA LYS A 4 -25.12 -6.10 -25.01
C LYS A 4 -24.32 -5.35 -23.94
N ARG A 5 -25.01 -4.89 -22.90
CA ARG A 5 -24.42 -4.25 -21.73
C ARG A 5 -23.63 -5.32 -20.97
N ILE A 6 -22.33 -5.10 -20.85
CA ILE A 6 -21.45 -5.91 -20.00
C ILE A 6 -21.58 -5.35 -18.58
N LEU A 7 -21.77 -6.24 -17.60
CA LEU A 7 -22.13 -5.96 -16.20
C LEU A 7 -21.16 -5.03 -15.43
N TRP A 8 -19.95 -4.80 -15.95
CA TRP A 8 -18.88 -4.04 -15.28
C TRP A 8 -18.78 -2.56 -15.67
N LEU A 9 -19.70 -2.03 -16.48
CA LEU A 9 -19.64 -0.62 -16.92
C LEU A 9 -20.34 0.31 -15.92
N PRO A 10 -19.77 1.50 -15.65
CA PRO A 10 -20.41 2.53 -14.84
C PRO A 10 -21.80 2.86 -15.39
N ASN A 11 -22.81 2.84 -14.52
CA ASN A 11 -24.10 3.42 -14.85
C ASN A 11 -23.92 4.92 -15.10
N GLU A 12 -24.69 5.55 -16.00
CA GLU A 12 -24.44 6.96 -16.36
C GLU A 12 -24.55 7.92 -15.16
N ASN A 13 -25.18 7.48 -14.08
CA ASN A 13 -25.44 8.21 -12.83
C ASN A 13 -24.42 7.94 -11.70
N MET A 14 -23.36 7.16 -11.92
CA MET A 14 -22.39 6.85 -10.86
C MET A 14 -21.26 7.88 -10.77
N ASN A 15 -20.92 8.28 -9.55
CA ASN A 15 -19.79 9.18 -9.30
C ASN A 15 -18.44 8.42 -9.41
N PRO A 16 -17.34 9.08 -9.80
CA PRO A 16 -16.03 8.44 -9.94
C PRO A 16 -15.55 7.60 -8.74
N PRO A 17 -15.73 8.03 -7.47
CA PRO A 17 -15.38 7.21 -6.31
C PRO A 17 -16.14 5.88 -6.23
N GLN A 18 -17.42 5.87 -6.63
CA GLN A 18 -18.25 4.66 -6.63
C GLN A 18 -17.78 3.66 -7.68
N VAL A 19 -17.37 4.15 -8.86
CA VAL A 19 -16.80 3.31 -9.91
C VAL A 19 -15.52 2.64 -9.44
N LEU A 20 -14.65 3.38 -8.74
CA LEU A 20 -13.41 2.82 -8.17
C LEU A 20 -13.71 1.74 -7.14
N ALA A 21 -14.62 2.01 -6.18
CA ALA A 21 -14.96 1.04 -5.14
C ALA A 21 -15.55 -0.25 -5.70
N ILE A 22 -16.52 -0.15 -6.62
CA ILE A 22 -17.15 -1.33 -7.24
C ILE A 22 -16.15 -2.09 -8.12
N GLY A 23 -15.29 -1.39 -8.86
CA GLY A 23 -14.24 -2.01 -9.68
C GLY A 23 -13.20 -2.79 -8.86
N PHE A 24 -12.81 -2.28 -7.69
CA PHE A 24 -11.94 -3.01 -6.76
C PHE A 24 -12.66 -4.22 -6.16
N PHE A 25 -13.90 -4.05 -5.71
CA PHE A 25 -14.69 -5.16 -5.16
C PHE A 25 -14.92 -6.29 -6.18
N ALA A 26 -15.19 -5.93 -7.43
CA ALA A 26 -15.27 -6.83 -8.57
C ALA A 26 -14.03 -7.71 -8.73
N LEU A 27 -12.86 -7.07 -8.71
CA LEU A 27 -11.57 -7.75 -8.87
C LEU A 27 -11.31 -8.72 -7.72
N ILE A 28 -11.64 -8.33 -6.49
CA ILE A 28 -11.55 -9.19 -5.30
C ILE A 28 -12.50 -10.38 -5.42
N ALA A 29 -13.74 -10.17 -5.84
CA ALA A 29 -14.72 -11.24 -6.00
C ALA A 29 -14.29 -12.26 -7.06
N ILE A 30 -13.79 -11.82 -8.21
CA ILE A 30 -13.24 -12.68 -9.25
C ILE A 30 -12.03 -13.45 -8.71
N GLY A 31 -11.10 -12.77 -8.05
CA GLY A 31 -9.92 -13.38 -7.42
C GLY A 31 -10.31 -14.46 -6.40
N THR A 32 -11.33 -14.18 -5.59
CA THR A 32 -11.85 -15.12 -4.58
C THR A 32 -12.36 -16.41 -5.23
N VAL A 33 -13.18 -16.30 -6.27
CA VAL A 33 -13.71 -17.47 -6.99
C VAL A 33 -12.58 -18.28 -7.60
N LEU A 34 -11.61 -17.62 -8.26
CA LEU A 34 -10.49 -18.30 -8.91
C LEU A 34 -9.56 -19.00 -7.92
N LEU A 35 -9.22 -18.34 -6.80
CA LEU A 35 -8.36 -18.90 -5.76
C LEU A 35 -9.03 -20.02 -4.95
N ASN A 36 -10.37 -20.05 -4.92
CA ASN A 36 -11.10 -21.12 -4.24
C ASN A 36 -11.25 -22.40 -5.09
N THR A 37 -10.79 -22.39 -6.34
CA THR A 37 -10.86 -23.58 -7.21
C THR A 37 -9.86 -24.65 -6.80
N PRO A 38 -10.17 -25.95 -6.99
CA PRO A 38 -9.23 -27.06 -6.77
C PRO A 38 -7.90 -26.90 -7.50
N PHE A 39 -7.90 -26.28 -8.69
CA PHE A 39 -6.69 -26.04 -9.49
C PHE A 39 -5.71 -25.05 -8.84
N ALA A 40 -6.22 -24.13 -8.01
CA ALA A 40 -5.40 -23.15 -7.32
C ALA A 40 -4.75 -23.72 -6.05
N SER A 41 -5.28 -24.80 -5.47
CA SER A 41 -4.82 -25.39 -4.21
C SER A 41 -3.97 -26.64 -4.42
N ARG A 42 -2.82 -26.74 -3.71
CA ARG A 42 -1.91 -27.90 -3.86
C ARG A 42 -2.52 -29.21 -3.40
N ASN A 43 -3.40 -29.17 -2.41
CA ASN A 43 -4.08 -30.37 -1.91
C ASN A 43 -5.28 -30.79 -2.78
N GLY A 44 -5.56 -30.07 -3.87
CA GLY A 44 -6.71 -30.33 -4.75
C GLY A 44 -8.07 -30.05 -4.10
N ALA A 45 -8.10 -29.47 -2.90
CA ALA A 45 -9.32 -29.13 -2.17
C ALA A 45 -9.50 -27.61 -2.10
N SER A 46 -10.73 -27.17 -1.84
CA SER A 46 -11.03 -25.75 -1.59
C SER A 46 -10.26 -25.24 -0.36
N VAL A 47 -9.64 -24.07 -0.48
CA VAL A 47 -8.96 -23.38 0.63
C VAL A 47 -9.98 -22.76 1.62
N GLY A 48 -11.27 -22.79 1.26
CA GLY A 48 -12.38 -22.17 2.00
C GLY A 48 -12.65 -20.74 1.52
N TRP A 49 -13.94 -20.39 1.40
CA TRP A 49 -14.38 -19.09 0.88
C TRP A 49 -13.82 -17.89 1.65
N LEU A 50 -13.78 -17.98 2.97
CA LEU A 50 -13.24 -16.90 3.81
C LEU A 50 -11.74 -16.71 3.58
N ASN A 51 -10.97 -17.80 3.50
CA ASN A 51 -9.53 -17.72 3.28
C ASN A 51 -9.22 -17.23 1.86
N ALA A 52 -9.95 -17.71 0.86
CA ALA A 52 -9.83 -17.24 -0.51
C ALA A 52 -10.20 -15.74 -0.62
N LEU A 53 -11.25 -15.29 0.07
CA LEU A 53 -11.65 -13.88 0.10
C LEU A 53 -10.58 -13.02 0.80
N PHE A 54 -10.03 -13.50 1.90
CA PHE A 54 -8.97 -12.81 2.62
C PHE A 54 -7.72 -12.66 1.76
N THR A 55 -7.24 -13.76 1.16
CA THR A 55 -6.06 -13.75 0.28
C THR A 55 -6.29 -12.88 -0.95
N ALA A 56 -7.45 -12.98 -1.60
CA ALA A 56 -7.78 -12.16 -2.77
C ALA A 56 -7.86 -10.66 -2.42
N THR A 57 -8.45 -10.33 -1.27
CA THR A 57 -8.49 -8.94 -0.76
C THR A 57 -7.08 -8.46 -0.47
N SER A 58 -6.29 -9.22 0.28
CA SER A 58 -4.91 -8.86 0.63
C SER A 58 -4.03 -8.68 -0.60
N ALA A 59 -4.15 -9.54 -1.62
CA ALA A 59 -3.41 -9.41 -2.88
C ALA A 59 -3.85 -8.19 -3.69
N THR A 60 -5.16 -7.96 -3.84
CA THR A 60 -5.71 -6.84 -4.64
C THR A 60 -5.53 -5.49 -3.95
N CYS A 61 -5.66 -5.46 -2.62
CA CYS A 61 -5.39 -4.29 -1.80
C CYS A 61 -3.89 -4.13 -1.52
N VAL A 62 -3.06 -5.06 -2.00
CA VAL A 62 -1.60 -4.96 -1.91
C VAL A 62 -1.18 -4.81 -0.43
N THR A 63 -1.81 -5.62 0.43
CA THR A 63 -1.59 -5.59 1.86
C THR A 63 -0.45 -6.53 2.21
N GLY A 64 -0.60 -7.84 1.97
CA GLY A 64 0.42 -8.84 2.29
C GLY A 64 0.13 -9.70 3.52
N LEU A 65 -0.95 -9.40 4.24
CA LEU A 65 -1.43 -10.28 5.31
C LEU A 65 -1.94 -11.59 4.70
N THR A 66 -1.54 -12.71 5.30
CA THR A 66 -1.94 -14.05 4.84
C THR A 66 -2.52 -14.86 5.98
N VAL A 67 -3.70 -15.45 5.78
CA VAL A 67 -4.32 -16.41 6.72
C VAL A 67 -3.83 -17.84 6.51
N VAL A 68 -3.29 -18.13 5.32
CA VAL A 68 -2.68 -19.40 4.95
C VAL A 68 -1.35 -19.13 4.26
N ASN A 69 -0.38 -20.00 4.42
CA ASN A 69 0.94 -19.82 3.83
C ASN A 69 0.87 -19.91 2.30
N THR A 70 1.26 -18.84 1.61
CA THR A 70 1.15 -18.74 0.14
C THR A 70 1.97 -19.79 -0.59
N ALA A 71 3.18 -20.07 -0.10
CA ALA A 71 4.13 -20.99 -0.73
C ALA A 71 3.65 -22.44 -0.67
N SER A 72 3.12 -22.87 0.49
CA SER A 72 2.69 -24.25 0.70
C SER A 72 1.26 -24.53 0.26
N THR A 73 0.37 -23.53 0.27
CA THR A 73 -1.06 -23.73 -0.01
C THR A 73 -1.36 -23.71 -1.51
N TYR A 74 -0.81 -22.74 -2.24
CA TYR A 74 -1.19 -22.48 -3.63
C TYR A 74 -0.28 -23.20 -4.64
N THR A 75 -0.88 -23.62 -5.75
CA THR A 75 -0.17 -24.13 -6.94
C THR A 75 0.45 -22.98 -7.72
N SER A 76 1.24 -23.28 -8.75
CA SER A 76 1.75 -22.27 -9.69
C SER A 76 0.62 -21.45 -10.34
N PHE A 77 -0.55 -22.06 -10.56
CA PHE A 77 -1.75 -21.35 -11.03
C PHE A 77 -2.28 -20.37 -9.98
N GLY A 78 -2.35 -20.79 -8.72
CA GLY A 78 -2.73 -19.89 -7.62
C GLY A 78 -1.74 -18.74 -7.44
N HIS A 79 -0.42 -19.02 -7.51
CA HIS A 79 0.63 -17.98 -7.49
C HIS A 79 0.48 -16.99 -8.64
N PHE A 80 0.16 -17.47 -9.85
CA PHE A 80 -0.10 -16.61 -11.00
C PHE A 80 -1.32 -15.70 -10.78
N ILE A 81 -2.42 -16.22 -10.23
CA ILE A 81 -3.59 -15.40 -9.90
C ILE A 81 -3.24 -14.33 -8.85
N ILE A 82 -2.54 -14.71 -7.77
CA ILE A 82 -2.10 -13.76 -6.73
C ILE A 82 -1.23 -12.66 -7.36
N MET A 83 -0.27 -13.03 -8.21
CA MET A 83 0.59 -12.08 -8.93
C MET A 83 -0.23 -11.09 -9.80
N LEU A 84 -1.26 -11.58 -10.50
CA LEU A 84 -2.15 -10.72 -11.29
C LEU A 84 -2.99 -9.77 -10.43
N LEU A 85 -3.51 -10.25 -9.30
CA LEU A 85 -4.26 -9.42 -8.35
C LEU A 85 -3.36 -8.33 -7.76
N ILE A 86 -2.13 -8.68 -7.39
CA ILE A 86 -1.11 -7.73 -6.92
C ILE A 86 -0.86 -6.66 -7.99
N GLN A 87 -0.58 -7.06 -9.23
CA GLN A 87 -0.27 -6.10 -10.30
C GLN A 87 -1.46 -5.16 -10.58
N ALA A 88 -2.67 -5.72 -10.64
CA ALA A 88 -3.87 -4.95 -10.88
C ALA A 88 -4.21 -4.00 -9.72
N GLY A 89 -3.97 -4.45 -8.49
CA GLY A 89 -4.08 -3.65 -7.28
C GLY A 89 -3.06 -2.51 -7.22
N GLY A 90 -1.78 -2.82 -7.46
CA GLY A 90 -0.64 -1.92 -7.30
C GLY A 90 -0.64 -0.77 -8.30
N LEU A 91 -0.79 -1.09 -9.59
CA LEU A 91 -1.00 -0.08 -10.65
C LEU A 91 -2.35 0.64 -10.52
N GLY A 92 -3.29 0.00 -9.83
CA GLY A 92 -4.64 0.43 -9.58
C GLY A 92 -5.60 0.12 -10.72
N PHE A 93 -6.85 -0.12 -10.35
CA PHE A 93 -7.90 -0.65 -11.22
C PHE A 93 -8.07 0.13 -12.54
N MET A 94 -8.03 1.46 -12.51
CA MET A 94 -8.21 2.25 -13.74
C MET A 94 -7.03 2.15 -14.69
N THR A 95 -5.80 2.00 -14.19
CA THR A 95 -4.62 1.82 -15.03
C THR A 95 -4.73 0.52 -15.82
N MET A 96 -5.16 -0.56 -15.17
CA MET A 96 -5.42 -1.85 -15.81
C MET A 96 -6.60 -1.81 -16.79
N SER A 97 -7.71 -1.18 -16.38
CA SER A 97 -8.88 -1.02 -17.25
C SER A 97 -8.52 -0.22 -18.51
N THR A 98 -7.66 0.79 -18.37
CA THR A 98 -7.17 1.59 -19.50
C THR A 98 -6.23 0.79 -20.40
N LEU A 99 -5.34 -0.05 -19.84
CA LEU A 99 -4.49 -0.95 -20.61
C LEU A 99 -5.34 -1.91 -21.47
N LEU A 100 -6.36 -2.53 -20.87
CA LEU A 100 -7.28 -3.41 -21.59
C LEU A 100 -8.05 -2.65 -22.69
N ALA A 101 -8.52 -1.43 -22.40
CA ALA A 101 -9.20 -0.61 -23.40
C ALA A 101 -8.29 -0.25 -24.58
N LEU A 102 -7.03 0.09 -24.33
CA LEU A 102 -6.03 0.38 -25.36
C LEU A 102 -5.71 -0.86 -26.21
N PHE A 103 -5.54 -2.02 -25.57
CA PHE A 103 -5.33 -3.31 -26.26
C PHE A 103 -6.51 -3.66 -27.18
N LEU A 104 -7.74 -3.47 -26.70
CA LEU A 104 -8.98 -3.67 -27.46
C LEU A 104 -9.31 -2.53 -28.43
N ARG A 105 -8.40 -1.56 -28.63
CA ARG A 105 -8.57 -0.37 -29.49
C ARG A 105 -9.85 0.42 -29.21
N ARG A 106 -10.33 0.41 -27.96
CA ARG A 106 -11.49 1.19 -27.53
C ARG A 106 -11.11 2.64 -27.25
N LYS A 107 -12.00 3.57 -27.59
CA LYS A 107 -11.83 5.00 -27.30
C LYS A 107 -12.04 5.26 -25.79
N ILE A 108 -11.11 5.99 -25.18
CA ILE A 108 -11.18 6.44 -23.78
C ILE A 108 -12.06 7.68 -23.70
N THR A 109 -13.15 7.60 -22.95
CA THR A 109 -14.14 8.67 -22.80
C THR A 109 -13.69 9.74 -21.79
N TYR A 110 -14.37 10.89 -21.75
CA TYR A 110 -14.09 11.93 -20.77
C TYR A 110 -14.35 11.48 -19.33
N LYS A 111 -15.41 10.70 -19.10
CA LYS A 111 -15.70 10.10 -17.78
C LYS A 111 -14.55 9.21 -17.33
N ASP A 112 -13.98 8.37 -18.20
CA ASP A 112 -12.82 7.54 -17.87
C ASP A 112 -11.62 8.38 -17.40
N ARG A 113 -11.38 9.53 -18.06
CA ARG A 113 -10.31 10.47 -17.68
C ARG A 113 -10.55 11.10 -16.30
N LEU A 114 -11.81 11.38 -15.93
CA LEU A 114 -12.14 11.90 -14.60
C LEU A 114 -11.89 10.86 -13.51
N VAL A 115 -12.22 9.59 -13.75
CA VAL A 115 -11.98 8.52 -12.78
C VAL A 115 -10.47 8.28 -12.59
N ILE A 116 -9.68 8.30 -13.67
CA ILE A 116 -8.21 8.21 -13.57
C ILE A 116 -7.65 9.39 -12.78
N ARG A 117 -8.16 10.60 -13.04
CA ARG A 117 -7.74 11.82 -12.34
C ARG A 117 -7.94 11.67 -10.82
N GLU A 118 -9.10 11.15 -10.41
CA GLU A 118 -9.43 10.91 -9.00
C GLU A 118 -8.49 9.88 -8.37
N GLN A 119 -8.28 8.72 -9.02
CA GLN A 119 -7.41 7.66 -8.49
C GLN A 119 -5.95 8.11 -8.35
N MET A 120 -5.44 8.86 -9.33
CA MET A 120 -4.05 9.35 -9.32
C MET A 120 -3.88 10.61 -8.47
N ASN A 121 -4.98 11.24 -8.03
CA ASN A 121 -5.02 12.51 -7.31
C ASN A 121 -4.23 13.62 -8.04
N VAL A 122 -4.48 13.76 -9.35
CA VAL A 122 -3.82 14.75 -10.24
C VAL A 122 -4.82 15.85 -10.62
N ASP A 123 -4.36 17.08 -10.88
CA ASP A 123 -5.26 18.20 -11.16
C ASP A 123 -5.63 18.39 -12.65
N THR A 124 -4.90 17.77 -13.58
CA THR A 124 -5.09 17.97 -15.03
C THR A 124 -5.53 16.69 -15.75
N SER A 125 -6.56 16.81 -16.61
CA SER A 125 -7.09 15.71 -17.44
C SER A 125 -6.41 15.57 -18.82
N ALA A 126 -5.65 16.60 -19.24
CA ALA A 126 -4.90 16.58 -20.50
C ALA A 126 -3.70 15.64 -20.42
N GLY A 127 -3.49 14.80 -21.43
CA GLY A 127 -2.33 13.89 -21.51
C GLY A 127 -2.39 12.66 -20.58
N ILE A 128 -3.51 12.41 -19.89
CA ILE A 128 -3.62 11.35 -18.88
C ILE A 128 -3.37 9.94 -19.43
N VAL A 129 -3.73 9.70 -20.69
CA VAL A 129 -3.48 8.40 -21.37
C VAL A 129 -1.98 8.19 -21.62
N ARG A 130 -1.27 9.26 -22.04
CA ARG A 130 0.18 9.21 -22.22
C ARG A 130 0.87 8.98 -20.88
N PHE A 131 0.37 9.62 -19.81
CA PHE A 131 0.85 9.38 -18.46
C PHE A 131 0.69 7.90 -18.06
N ILE A 132 -0.48 7.28 -18.27
CA ILE A 132 -0.69 5.85 -18.00
C ILE A 132 0.29 4.96 -18.78
N ILE A 133 0.49 5.21 -20.08
CA ILE A 133 1.44 4.43 -20.88
C ILE A 133 2.86 4.55 -20.32
N ASN A 134 3.25 5.75 -19.89
CA ASN A 134 4.56 5.95 -19.26
C ASN A 134 4.67 5.22 -17.92
N VAL A 135 3.60 5.22 -17.11
CA VAL A 135 3.54 4.47 -15.84
C VAL A 135 3.71 2.97 -16.07
N LEU A 136 3.03 2.41 -17.06
CA LEU A 136 3.15 1.00 -17.42
C LEU A 136 4.56 0.65 -17.88
N LYS A 137 5.13 1.44 -18.80
CA LYS A 137 6.51 1.25 -19.26
C LYS A 137 7.50 1.31 -18.10
N PHE A 138 7.37 2.32 -17.25
CA PHE A 138 8.23 2.49 -16.08
C PHE A 138 8.14 1.30 -15.14
N THR A 139 6.93 0.83 -14.84
CA THR A 139 6.68 -0.31 -13.96
C THR A 139 7.35 -1.58 -14.48
N PHE A 140 7.06 -1.97 -15.72
CA PHE A 140 7.65 -3.19 -16.30
C PHE A 140 9.17 -3.12 -16.44
N ILE A 141 9.75 -1.93 -16.65
CA ILE A 141 11.21 -1.76 -16.68
C ILE A 141 11.80 -1.97 -15.28
N VAL A 142 11.23 -1.34 -14.25
CA VAL A 142 11.74 -1.47 -12.87
C VAL A 142 11.57 -2.90 -12.37
N GLU A 143 10.42 -3.53 -12.64
CA GLU A 143 10.17 -4.93 -12.30
C GLU A 143 11.11 -5.88 -13.07
N GLY A 144 11.38 -5.60 -14.34
CA GLY A 144 12.32 -6.38 -15.14
C GLY A 144 13.74 -6.32 -14.58
N VAL A 145 14.23 -5.14 -14.21
CA VAL A 145 15.55 -4.95 -13.59
C VAL A 145 15.63 -5.62 -12.22
N CYS A 146 14.59 -5.44 -11.39
CA CYS A 146 14.51 -6.07 -10.07
C CYS A 146 14.52 -7.61 -10.18
N ALA A 147 13.71 -8.18 -11.08
CA ALA A 147 13.70 -9.62 -11.35
C ALA A 147 15.05 -10.13 -11.85
N LEU A 148 15.74 -9.38 -12.72
CA LEU A 148 17.09 -9.72 -13.19
C LEU A 148 18.09 -9.78 -12.04
N LEU A 149 18.11 -8.77 -11.17
CA LEU A 149 19.00 -8.74 -10.01
C LEU A 149 18.71 -9.88 -9.04
N LEU A 150 17.43 -10.13 -8.72
CA LEU A 150 17.03 -11.26 -7.87
C LEU A 150 17.40 -12.62 -8.50
N SER A 151 17.31 -12.74 -9.82
CA SER A 151 17.64 -13.98 -10.52
C SER A 151 19.09 -14.42 -10.33
N THR A 152 20.02 -13.48 -10.11
CA THR A 152 21.43 -13.79 -9.83
C THR A 152 21.62 -14.60 -8.54
N ARG A 153 20.70 -14.46 -7.58
CA ARG A 153 20.70 -15.20 -6.31
C ARG A 153 19.74 -16.37 -6.30
N PHE A 154 18.56 -16.23 -6.91
CA PHE A 154 17.53 -17.27 -6.86
C PHE A 154 17.75 -18.41 -7.85
N ILE A 155 18.34 -18.16 -9.03
CA ILE A 155 18.64 -19.24 -10.00
C ILE A 155 19.66 -20.23 -9.43
N PRO A 156 20.79 -19.80 -8.84
CA PRO A 156 21.75 -20.74 -8.25
C PRO A 156 21.16 -21.57 -7.10
N ARG A 157 20.23 -20.98 -6.31
CA ARG A 157 19.67 -21.64 -5.11
C ARG A 157 18.51 -22.58 -5.42
N PHE A 158 17.66 -22.26 -6.41
CA PHE A 158 16.41 -23.00 -6.68
C PHE A 158 16.35 -23.64 -8.08
N GLY A 159 17.39 -23.45 -8.90
CA GLY A 159 17.41 -23.85 -10.30
C GLY A 159 16.77 -22.82 -11.22
N ILE A 160 16.93 -23.00 -12.54
CA ILE A 160 16.56 -22.01 -13.56
C ILE A 160 15.06 -21.70 -13.54
N THR A 161 14.21 -22.72 -13.61
CA THR A 161 12.74 -22.54 -13.74
C THR A 161 12.13 -21.92 -12.49
N LYS A 162 12.38 -22.50 -11.32
CA LYS A 162 11.88 -21.98 -10.04
C LYS A 162 12.53 -20.65 -9.67
N GLY A 163 13.84 -20.49 -9.89
CA GLY A 163 14.56 -19.26 -9.61
C GLY A 163 14.03 -18.08 -10.42
N LEU A 164 13.78 -18.26 -11.72
CA LEU A 164 13.15 -17.22 -12.56
C LEU A 164 11.73 -16.90 -12.08
N TRP A 165 10.91 -17.91 -11.79
CA TRP A 165 9.55 -17.72 -11.29
C TRP A 165 9.53 -16.92 -9.98
N PHE A 166 10.39 -17.29 -9.03
CA PHE A 166 10.52 -16.60 -7.76
C PHE A 166 11.02 -15.16 -7.94
N SER A 167 11.96 -14.93 -8.85
CA SER A 167 12.49 -13.59 -9.11
C SER A 167 11.42 -12.65 -9.66
N ILE A 168 10.61 -13.13 -10.63
CA ILE A 168 9.53 -12.35 -11.22
C ILE A 168 8.43 -12.07 -10.17
N PHE A 169 8.01 -13.09 -9.41
CA PHE A 169 6.98 -12.92 -8.40
C PHE A 169 7.39 -11.94 -7.30
N HIS A 170 8.58 -12.10 -6.73
CA HIS A 170 9.05 -11.21 -5.66
C HIS A 170 9.34 -9.80 -6.18
N SER A 171 9.76 -9.65 -7.44
CA SER A 171 9.93 -8.33 -8.07
C SER A 171 8.60 -7.57 -8.16
N ILE A 172 7.56 -8.23 -8.70
CA ILE A 172 6.21 -7.63 -8.79
C ILE A 172 5.66 -7.34 -7.40
N SER A 173 5.78 -8.30 -6.47
CA SER A 173 5.34 -8.13 -5.09
C SER A 173 6.08 -6.97 -4.39
N ALA A 174 7.38 -6.81 -4.59
CA ALA A 174 8.18 -5.74 -4.02
C ALA A 174 7.87 -4.37 -4.63
N PHE A 175 7.81 -4.25 -5.95
CA PHE A 175 7.49 -2.98 -6.62
C PHE A 175 6.05 -2.55 -6.32
N CYS A 176 5.12 -3.49 -6.30
CA CYS A 176 3.76 -3.20 -5.92
C CYS A 176 3.61 -2.99 -4.42
N ASN A 177 4.59 -3.25 -3.56
CA ASN A 177 4.46 -3.12 -2.10
C ASN A 177 3.50 -4.15 -1.45
N ALA A 178 3.37 -5.34 -2.03
CA ALA A 178 2.34 -6.32 -1.67
C ALA A 178 2.73 -7.30 -0.57
N GLY A 179 4.02 -7.56 -0.33
CA GLY A 179 4.49 -8.42 0.77
C GLY A 179 4.29 -9.92 0.63
N PHE A 180 3.61 -10.37 -0.42
CA PHE A 180 3.49 -11.80 -0.70
C PHE A 180 4.85 -12.38 -1.10
N ASP A 181 5.16 -13.55 -0.56
CA ASP A 181 6.36 -14.31 -0.86
C ASP A 181 6.03 -15.77 -1.25
N LEU A 182 7.00 -16.42 -1.90
CA LEU A 182 6.92 -17.84 -2.28
C LEU A 182 7.87 -18.74 -1.49
N PHE A 183 8.50 -18.21 -0.44
CA PHE A 183 9.43 -18.94 0.42
C PHE A 183 8.73 -19.56 1.63
N GLY A 184 7.62 -18.96 2.07
CA GLY A 184 6.78 -19.38 3.19
C GLY A 184 7.19 -18.77 4.53
N ASN A 185 8.41 -18.25 4.62
CA ASN A 185 8.97 -17.55 5.78
C ASN A 185 9.40 -16.12 5.40
N SER A 186 8.80 -15.55 4.35
CA SER A 186 9.20 -14.25 3.80
C SER A 186 10.69 -14.24 3.43
N LEU A 187 11.48 -13.27 3.89
CA LEU A 187 12.90 -13.11 3.54
C LEU A 187 13.83 -13.43 4.72
N LEU A 188 13.36 -14.18 5.72
CA LEU A 188 14.16 -14.56 6.89
C LEU A 188 15.46 -15.28 6.49
N ASP A 189 15.39 -16.18 5.50
CA ASP A 189 16.55 -16.92 4.99
C ASP A 189 17.54 -16.08 4.16
N PHE A 190 17.25 -14.78 3.97
CA PHE A 190 18.04 -13.82 3.22
C PHE A 190 18.49 -12.63 4.09
N ASN A 191 18.40 -12.74 5.42
CA ASN A 191 18.78 -11.69 6.37
C ASN A 191 20.22 -11.16 6.22
N ASN A 192 21.11 -11.94 5.62
CA ASN A 192 22.51 -11.59 5.34
C ASN A 192 22.79 -11.30 3.85
N ASP A 193 21.80 -11.42 2.96
CA ASP A 193 21.99 -11.20 1.52
C ASP A 193 21.68 -9.76 1.12
N TRP A 194 22.76 -8.98 1.00
CA TRP A 194 22.73 -7.58 0.59
C TRP A 194 22.05 -7.38 -0.77
N ILE A 195 22.23 -8.31 -1.71
CA ILE A 195 21.67 -8.16 -3.05
C ILE A 195 20.15 -8.26 -2.97
N VAL A 196 19.63 -9.28 -2.27
CA VAL A 196 18.18 -9.50 -2.14
C VAL A 196 17.52 -8.35 -1.39
N LEU A 197 18.02 -8.02 -0.19
CA LEU A 197 17.38 -7.02 0.67
C LEU A 197 17.46 -5.61 0.10
N LEU A 198 18.58 -5.20 -0.52
CA LEU A 198 18.68 -3.87 -1.15
C LEU A 198 17.88 -3.79 -2.45
N THR A 199 17.83 -4.85 -3.25
CA THR A 199 17.02 -4.88 -4.48
C THR A 199 15.54 -4.74 -4.15
N ILE A 200 15.05 -5.52 -3.18
CA ILE A 200 13.65 -5.46 -2.72
C ILE A 200 13.37 -4.09 -2.07
N SER A 201 14.25 -3.59 -1.20
CA SER A 201 14.11 -2.26 -0.61
C SER A 201 14.02 -1.16 -1.66
N SER A 202 14.85 -1.23 -2.70
CA SER A 202 14.85 -0.26 -3.80
C SER A 202 13.54 -0.31 -4.58
N ALA A 203 13.03 -1.51 -4.89
CA ALA A 203 11.75 -1.68 -5.57
C ALA A 203 10.58 -1.11 -4.74
N ILE A 204 10.54 -1.40 -3.43
CA ILE A 204 9.54 -0.88 -2.49
C ILE A 204 9.57 0.65 -2.44
N ILE A 205 10.78 1.25 -2.35
CA ILE A 205 10.92 2.70 -2.30
C ILE A 205 10.41 3.30 -3.61
N ILE A 206 10.85 2.79 -4.76
CA ILE A 206 10.48 3.33 -6.08
C ILE A 206 8.97 3.20 -6.33
N GLY A 207 8.37 2.05 -6.02
CA GLY A 207 6.92 1.85 -6.11
C GLY A 207 6.13 2.75 -5.15
N GLY A 208 6.67 2.94 -3.94
CA GLY A 208 6.08 3.76 -2.89
C GLY A 208 6.18 5.28 -3.09
N LEU A 209 7.08 5.81 -3.92
CA LEU A 209 7.19 7.27 -4.12
C LEU A 209 5.95 7.89 -4.78
N GLY A 210 5.24 7.12 -5.60
CA GLY A 210 4.11 7.60 -6.38
C GLY A 210 4.48 7.95 -7.81
N PHE A 211 3.64 7.54 -8.75
CA PHE A 211 3.94 7.63 -10.18
C PHE A 211 4.16 9.06 -10.67
N VAL A 212 3.44 10.04 -10.11
CA VAL A 212 3.63 11.47 -10.42
C VAL A 212 5.04 11.94 -10.04
N VAL A 213 5.52 11.51 -8.87
CA VAL A 213 6.86 11.87 -8.37
C VAL A 213 7.93 11.21 -9.23
N CYS A 214 7.78 9.93 -9.55
CA CYS A 214 8.72 9.22 -10.43
C CYS A 214 8.83 9.89 -11.80
N MET A 215 7.71 10.28 -12.41
CA MET A 215 7.71 10.99 -13.70
C MET A 215 8.32 12.39 -13.60
N ASP A 216 8.11 13.10 -12.49
CA ASP A 216 8.72 14.42 -12.26
C ASP A 216 10.26 14.33 -12.14
N ILE A 217 10.76 13.29 -11.47
CA ILE A 217 12.20 13.00 -11.36
C ILE A 217 12.79 12.73 -12.75
N LEU A 218 12.16 11.86 -13.53
CA LEU A 218 12.64 11.48 -14.87
C LEU A 218 12.68 12.65 -15.85
N THR A 219 11.72 13.57 -15.76
CA THR A 219 11.60 14.71 -16.67
C THR A 219 12.48 15.89 -16.26
N ARG A 220 12.51 16.25 -14.97
CA ARG A 220 13.16 17.49 -14.52
C ARG A 220 14.61 17.31 -14.08
N LYS A 221 15.03 16.08 -13.74
CA LYS A 221 16.40 15.61 -13.41
C LYS A 221 17.22 16.40 -12.37
N ARG A 222 16.76 17.57 -11.93
CA ARG A 222 17.43 18.43 -10.94
C ARG A 222 16.47 18.73 -9.80
N TYR A 223 16.93 18.52 -8.57
CA TYR A 223 16.12 18.70 -7.35
C TYR A 223 15.45 20.08 -7.26
N LYS A 224 16.18 21.16 -7.59
CA LYS A 224 15.65 22.54 -7.54
C LYS A 224 14.41 22.73 -8.44
N ARG A 225 14.32 22.01 -9.56
CA ARG A 225 13.25 22.13 -10.56
C ARG A 225 12.03 21.26 -10.27
N LEU A 226 12.13 20.31 -9.33
CA LEU A 226 11.04 19.41 -8.94
C LEU A 226 9.84 20.19 -8.40
N HIS A 227 8.65 19.65 -8.62
CA HIS A 227 7.41 20.14 -8.03
C HIS A 227 7.43 19.98 -6.51
N LEU A 228 6.58 20.78 -5.84
CA LEU A 228 6.48 20.81 -4.38
C LEU A 228 6.22 19.41 -3.79
N GLN A 229 5.29 18.68 -4.40
CA GLN A 229 4.94 17.32 -3.98
C GLN A 229 6.12 16.36 -4.07
N ALA A 230 6.90 16.39 -5.17
CA ALA A 230 8.07 15.54 -5.32
C ALA A 230 9.17 15.85 -4.29
N LYS A 231 9.42 17.14 -4.02
CA LYS A 231 10.35 17.56 -2.96
C LYS A 231 9.91 17.04 -1.60
N LEU A 232 8.65 17.26 -1.24
CA LEU A 232 8.09 16.83 0.05
C LEU A 232 8.18 15.31 0.24
N VAL A 233 7.77 14.53 -0.78
CA VAL A 233 7.79 13.06 -0.71
C VAL A 233 9.22 12.53 -0.56
N LEU A 234 10.17 13.05 -1.34
CA LEU A 234 11.58 12.62 -1.28
C LEU A 234 12.21 12.95 0.08
N THR A 235 12.02 14.18 0.58
CA THR A 235 12.59 14.58 1.88
C THR A 235 11.99 13.79 3.03
N MET A 236 10.67 13.67 3.08
CA MET A 236 10.00 12.95 4.17
C MET A 236 10.33 11.45 4.11
N THR A 237 10.42 10.86 2.91
CA THR A 237 10.83 9.46 2.74
C THR A 237 12.22 9.22 3.30
N GLY A 238 13.19 10.07 2.94
CA GLY A 238 14.56 9.95 3.45
C GLY A 238 14.63 10.09 4.97
N ILE A 239 13.92 11.08 5.54
CA ILE A 239 13.88 11.30 6.99
C ILE A 239 13.27 10.10 7.72
N LEU A 240 12.13 9.58 7.25
CA LEU A 240 11.46 8.44 7.90
C LEU A 240 12.27 7.15 7.81
N ILE A 241 12.92 6.86 6.67
CA ILE A 241 13.80 5.69 6.56
C ILE A 241 14.99 5.84 7.53
N LEU A 242 15.62 7.02 7.58
CA LEU A 242 16.78 7.23 8.43
C LEU A 242 16.39 7.13 9.92
N ALA A 243 15.32 7.82 10.32
CA ALA A 243 14.82 7.80 11.69
C ALA A 243 14.39 6.39 12.11
N GLY A 244 13.70 5.66 11.23
CA GLY A 244 13.30 4.29 11.51
C GLY A 244 14.48 3.33 11.61
N THR A 245 15.48 3.46 10.73
CA THR A 245 16.72 2.66 10.79
C THR A 245 17.42 2.86 12.13
N VAL A 246 17.61 4.11 12.55
CA VAL A 246 18.25 4.44 13.84
C VAL A 246 17.45 3.87 15.01
N ALA A 247 16.13 4.04 15.01
CA ALA A 247 15.27 3.55 16.07
C ALA A 247 15.30 2.02 16.18
N PHE A 248 15.16 1.28 15.07
CA PHE A 248 15.23 -0.18 15.09
C PHE A 248 16.61 -0.69 15.49
N LEU A 249 17.70 -0.02 15.07
CA LEU A 249 19.04 -0.35 15.56
C LEU A 249 19.11 -0.20 17.07
N VAL A 250 18.69 0.93 17.64
CA VAL A 250 18.81 1.18 19.09
C VAL A 250 17.94 0.22 19.90
N LEU A 251 16.70 -0.03 19.47
CA LEU A 251 15.73 -0.81 20.22
C LEU A 251 15.96 -2.32 20.15
N GLU A 252 16.49 -2.82 19.02
CA GLU A 252 16.63 -4.25 18.76
C GLU A 252 18.09 -4.73 18.73
N TRP A 253 19.09 -3.84 18.93
CA TRP A 253 20.52 -4.20 18.84
C TRP A 253 20.91 -5.45 19.65
N ASN A 254 20.35 -5.56 20.85
CA ASN A 254 20.64 -6.61 21.82
C ASN A 254 19.51 -7.64 21.94
N ASN A 255 18.44 -7.55 21.16
CA ASN A 255 17.35 -8.50 21.25
C ASN A 255 17.76 -9.82 20.57
N PRO A 256 17.96 -10.93 21.32
CA PRO A 256 18.41 -12.19 20.75
C PRO A 256 17.38 -12.79 19.78
N GLY A 257 16.10 -12.44 19.90
CA GLY A 257 15.05 -12.93 19.01
C GLY A 257 15.07 -12.34 17.60
N THR A 258 15.83 -11.27 17.36
CA THR A 258 15.76 -10.46 16.13
C THR A 258 17.16 -10.09 15.59
N LEU A 259 17.66 -8.88 15.85
CA LEU A 259 18.95 -8.40 15.35
C LEU A 259 20.12 -8.83 16.24
N GLY A 260 19.88 -9.25 17.49
CA GLY A 260 20.92 -9.55 18.48
C GLY A 260 21.96 -10.55 18.01
N GLU A 261 21.52 -11.64 17.38
CA GLU A 261 22.36 -12.75 16.90
C GLU A 261 23.01 -12.49 15.54
N LEU A 262 22.61 -11.43 14.83
CA LEU A 262 23.16 -11.12 13.51
C LEU A 262 24.54 -10.44 13.61
N ASN A 263 25.37 -10.65 12.58
CA ASN A 263 26.63 -9.90 12.43
C ASN A 263 26.37 -8.39 12.33
N GLY A 264 27.28 -7.54 12.79
CA GLY A 264 27.06 -6.08 12.85
C GLY A 264 26.65 -5.43 11.52
N SER A 265 27.20 -5.89 10.40
CA SER A 265 26.81 -5.45 9.05
C SER A 265 25.39 -5.88 8.67
N SER A 266 25.00 -7.10 9.06
CA SER A 266 23.65 -7.63 8.88
C SER A 266 22.62 -6.98 9.82
N LYS A 267 23.03 -6.53 11.02
CA LYS A 267 22.18 -5.73 11.91
C LYS A 267 21.76 -4.44 11.22
N LEU A 268 22.73 -3.74 10.61
CA LEU A 268 22.47 -2.52 9.85
C LEU A 268 21.52 -2.80 8.67
N LEU A 269 21.79 -3.85 7.90
CA LEU A 269 20.94 -4.23 6.77
C LEU A 269 19.51 -4.57 7.20
N GLY A 270 19.36 -5.36 8.27
CA GLY A 270 18.06 -5.73 8.84
C GLY A 270 17.28 -4.53 9.33
N ALA A 271 17.93 -3.58 10.01
CA ALA A 271 17.28 -2.35 10.47
C ALA A 271 16.87 -1.41 9.32
N ILE A 272 17.71 -1.26 8.29
CA ILE A 272 17.36 -0.52 7.07
C ILE A 272 16.14 -1.17 6.42
N PHE A 273 16.18 -2.49 6.25
CA PHE A 273 15.11 -3.25 5.63
C PHE A 273 13.81 -3.09 6.41
N GLN A 274 13.86 -3.18 7.74
CA GLN A 274 12.69 -3.01 8.59
C GLN A 274 12.09 -1.60 8.48
N SER A 275 12.93 -0.58 8.44
CA SER A 275 12.48 0.79 8.26
C SER A 275 11.86 1.03 6.89
N VAL A 276 12.35 0.36 5.85
CA VAL A 276 11.77 0.42 4.51
C VAL A 276 10.44 -0.34 4.48
N THR A 277 10.40 -1.55 5.07
CA THR A 277 9.21 -2.43 5.05
C THR A 277 8.04 -1.84 5.82
N ALA A 278 8.31 -1.08 6.89
CA ALA A 278 7.28 -0.40 7.66
C ALA A 278 6.44 0.56 6.80
N ARG A 279 6.98 1.06 5.68
CA ARG A 279 6.28 2.00 4.79
C ARG A 279 5.54 1.27 3.68
N THR A 280 4.72 0.30 4.06
CA THR A 280 3.87 -0.53 3.19
C THR A 280 4.68 -1.43 2.26
N ALA A 281 4.99 -2.66 2.66
CA ALA A 281 5.77 -3.56 1.79
C ALA A 281 5.61 -5.04 2.13
N GLY A 282 5.42 -5.37 3.40
CA GLY A 282 4.94 -6.67 3.88
C GLY A 282 5.97 -7.78 3.93
N PHE A 283 7.24 -7.49 3.61
CA PHE A 283 8.32 -8.45 3.75
C PHE A 283 8.97 -8.39 5.13
N ASN A 284 9.33 -9.57 5.64
CA ASN A 284 10.03 -9.73 6.91
C ASN A 284 11.42 -10.31 6.66
N SER A 285 12.46 -9.61 7.11
CA SER A 285 13.84 -10.13 7.16
C SER A 285 14.25 -10.61 8.56
N ILE A 286 13.43 -10.28 9.56
CA ILE A 286 13.54 -10.69 10.96
C ILE A 286 12.15 -11.06 11.50
N ASP A 287 12.12 -11.87 12.55
CA ASP A 287 10.87 -12.37 13.13
C ASP A 287 10.20 -11.29 13.99
N LEU A 288 9.12 -10.71 13.48
CA LEU A 288 8.40 -9.61 14.13
C LEU A 288 7.58 -10.07 15.34
N SER A 289 7.33 -11.37 15.49
CA SER A 289 6.65 -11.91 16.68
C SER A 289 7.50 -11.77 17.94
N LYS A 290 8.81 -11.59 17.78
CA LYS A 290 9.81 -11.46 18.85
C LYS A 290 10.26 -10.02 19.11
N PHE A 291 9.57 -9.03 18.52
CA PHE A 291 9.85 -7.62 18.77
C PHE A 291 9.60 -7.25 20.23
N ASN A 292 10.40 -6.33 20.75
CA ASN A 292 10.06 -5.65 21.99
C ASN A 292 8.78 -4.83 21.81
N ASP A 293 8.02 -4.61 22.89
CA ASP A 293 6.77 -3.82 22.83
C ASP A 293 7.05 -2.38 22.34
N SER A 294 8.19 -1.79 22.72
CA SER A 294 8.63 -0.48 22.25
C SER A 294 8.90 -0.44 20.74
N SER A 295 9.54 -1.48 20.19
CA SER A 295 9.81 -1.62 18.76
C SER A 295 8.52 -1.85 17.97
N SER A 296 7.61 -2.67 18.52
CA SER A 296 6.27 -2.91 17.96
C SER A 296 5.48 -1.60 17.89
N PHE A 297 5.45 -0.83 18.98
CA PHE A 297 4.77 0.46 19.03
C PHE A 297 5.34 1.47 18.04
N PHE A 298 6.67 1.58 17.98
CA PHE A 298 7.33 2.47 17.03
C PHE A 298 7.08 2.04 15.57
N MET A 299 7.08 0.74 15.28
CA MET A 299 6.71 0.24 13.96
C MET A 299 5.27 0.58 13.61
N ILE A 300 4.32 0.47 14.54
CA ILE A 300 2.93 0.88 14.34
C ILE A 300 2.85 2.36 13.94
N MET A 301 3.60 3.24 14.61
CA MET A 301 3.64 4.66 14.24
C MET A 301 4.18 4.90 12.82
N LEU A 302 5.26 4.19 12.44
CA LEU A 302 5.81 4.29 11.09
C LEU A 302 4.86 3.74 10.03
N MET A 303 4.21 2.60 10.29
CA MET A 303 3.25 1.96 9.39
C MET A 303 2.05 2.84 9.09
N PHE A 304 1.58 3.59 10.08
CA PHE A 304 0.47 4.52 9.91
C PHE A 304 0.79 5.61 8.86
N ILE A 305 2.06 6.00 8.75
CA ILE A 305 2.57 6.91 7.71
C ILE A 305 2.95 6.09 6.48
N GLY A 306 2.00 5.99 5.55
CA GLY A 306 2.16 5.22 4.32
C GLY A 306 2.99 5.91 3.24
N ALA A 307 2.88 5.35 2.04
CA ALA A 307 3.61 5.75 0.85
C ALA A 307 3.14 7.10 0.25
N GLY A 308 3.76 7.53 -0.85
CA GLY A 308 3.41 8.74 -1.60
C GLY A 308 2.00 8.71 -2.19
N SER A 309 1.43 9.88 -2.53
CA SER A 309 0.15 9.94 -3.25
C SER A 309 0.29 9.39 -4.67
N GLY A 310 -0.72 8.64 -5.14
CA GLY A 310 -0.65 7.98 -6.45
C GLY A 310 0.43 6.91 -6.55
N SER A 311 0.76 6.25 -5.43
CA SER A 311 1.71 5.14 -5.32
C SER A 311 1.02 3.78 -5.17
N THR A 312 1.83 2.74 -5.08
CA THR A 312 1.40 1.36 -4.88
C THR A 312 1.07 1.03 -3.42
N GLY A 313 1.53 1.83 -2.44
CA GLY A 313 1.25 1.62 -1.01
C GLY A 313 -0.01 2.32 -0.48
N GLY A 314 -0.55 1.91 0.67
CA GLY A 314 -1.76 2.47 1.30
C GLY A 314 -1.48 3.43 2.45
N GLY A 315 -2.38 3.46 3.45
CA GLY A 315 -2.27 4.27 4.67
C GLY A 315 -2.49 5.77 4.49
N ILE A 316 -2.22 6.53 5.57
CA ILE A 316 -2.17 7.98 5.45
C ILE A 316 -0.94 8.33 4.64
N LYS A 317 -1.16 8.95 3.48
CA LYS A 317 -0.06 9.31 2.57
C LYS A 317 0.96 10.20 3.26
N ILE A 318 2.23 10.01 2.92
CA ILE A 318 3.33 10.83 3.45
C ILE A 318 3.13 12.33 3.21
N THR A 319 2.42 12.69 2.14
CA THR A 319 2.04 14.07 1.82
C THR A 319 1.01 14.61 2.81
N THR A 320 0.00 13.83 3.17
CA THR A 320 -1.01 14.18 4.18
C THR A 320 -0.35 14.38 5.54
N PHE A 321 0.50 13.43 5.96
CA PHE A 321 1.25 13.56 7.20
C PHE A 321 2.17 14.79 7.17
N GLY A 322 2.92 14.99 6.09
CA GLY A 322 3.79 16.14 5.90
C GLY A 322 3.03 17.47 6.03
N VAL A 323 1.88 17.61 5.35
CA VAL A 323 1.05 18.83 5.46
C VAL A 323 0.64 19.08 6.91
N ILE A 324 0.10 18.08 7.61
CA ILE A 324 -0.31 18.22 9.01
C ILE A 324 0.88 18.60 9.90
N PHE A 325 2.02 17.94 9.73
CA PHE A 325 3.23 18.20 10.50
C PHE A 325 3.75 19.64 10.28
N PHE A 326 3.77 20.11 9.04
CA PHE A 326 4.21 21.48 8.75
C PHE A 326 3.17 22.54 9.14
N THR A 327 1.87 22.22 9.12
CA THR A 327 0.84 23.07 9.72
C THR A 327 1.10 23.22 11.21
N PHE A 328 1.31 22.12 11.94
CA PHE A 328 1.66 22.14 13.36
C PHE A 328 2.90 22.99 13.65
N LEU A 329 3.98 22.81 12.87
CA LEU A 329 5.19 23.64 13.01
C LEU A 329 4.97 25.12 12.71
N SER A 330 4.09 25.44 11.76
CA SER A 330 3.78 26.84 11.41
C SER A 330 3.02 27.53 12.54
N VAL A 331 2.05 26.83 13.14
CA VAL A 331 1.28 27.31 14.30
C VAL A 331 2.20 27.56 15.50
N ILE A 332 3.09 26.62 15.83
CA ILE A 332 4.05 26.79 16.93
C ILE A 332 4.97 28.01 16.71
N ARG A 333 5.34 28.28 15.46
CA ARG A 333 6.20 29.42 15.09
C ARG A 333 5.43 30.74 14.95
N GLY A 334 4.11 30.74 15.11
CA GLY A 334 3.28 31.93 14.95
C GLY A 334 3.15 32.41 13.50
N TYR A 335 3.36 31.53 12.51
CA TYR A 335 3.15 31.88 11.11
C TYR A 335 1.69 31.63 10.70
N GLU A 336 1.06 32.63 10.07
CA GLU A 336 -0.29 32.51 9.51
C GLU A 336 -0.34 31.53 8.33
N ASP A 337 0.71 31.54 7.50
CA ASP A 337 0.78 30.75 6.27
C ASP A 337 1.71 29.54 6.41
N VAL A 338 1.20 28.37 6.00
CA VAL A 338 2.02 27.16 5.90
C VAL A 338 2.84 27.18 4.61
N ASN A 339 4.14 27.46 4.76
CA ASN A 339 5.08 27.58 3.65
C ASN A 339 6.01 26.38 3.56
N LEU A 340 6.06 25.74 2.39
CA LEU A 340 6.93 24.60 2.07
C LEU A 340 7.82 24.93 0.88
N PHE A 341 9.14 24.78 1.03
CA PHE A 341 10.12 24.99 -0.04
C PHE A 341 9.92 26.30 -0.82
N GLY A 342 9.54 27.37 -0.13
CA GLY A 342 9.25 28.69 -0.72
C GLY A 342 7.89 28.80 -1.42
N ARG A 343 6.92 27.93 -1.12
CA ARG A 343 5.55 27.98 -1.65
C ARG A 343 4.51 27.83 -0.54
N ARG A 344 3.47 28.67 -0.57
CA ARG A 344 2.32 28.61 0.33
C ARG A 344 1.38 27.46 -0.03
N LEU A 345 0.91 26.74 0.99
CA LEU A 345 -0.17 25.75 0.84
C LEU A 345 -1.54 26.42 0.89
N SER A 346 -2.49 25.87 0.14
CA SER A 346 -3.87 26.34 0.20
C SER A 346 -4.61 25.75 1.41
N GLU A 347 -5.51 26.54 2.00
CA GLU A 347 -6.38 26.12 3.11
C GLU A 347 -7.20 24.86 2.81
N GLY A 348 -7.57 24.67 1.54
CA GLY A 348 -8.27 23.46 1.10
C GLY A 348 -7.43 22.20 1.26
N VAL A 349 -6.12 22.26 1.00
CA VAL A 349 -5.21 21.12 1.16
C VAL A 349 -5.00 20.79 2.63
N ILE A 350 -4.91 21.81 3.50
CA ILE A 350 -4.77 21.64 4.95
C ILE A 350 -6.03 20.97 5.51
N ARG A 351 -7.22 21.52 5.24
CA ARG A 351 -8.50 20.94 5.69
C ARG A 351 -8.70 19.52 5.19
N LYS A 352 -8.44 19.26 3.89
CA LYS A 352 -8.52 17.91 3.31
C LYS A 352 -7.59 16.94 4.04
N SER A 353 -6.36 17.36 4.36
CA SER A 353 -5.39 16.51 5.04
C SER A 353 -5.83 16.14 6.46
N ILE A 354 -6.33 17.12 7.23
CA ILE A 354 -6.87 16.88 8.57
C ILE A 354 -8.08 15.93 8.50
N THR A 355 -9.01 16.12 7.56
CA THR A 355 -10.16 15.22 7.41
C THR A 355 -9.74 13.78 7.08
N ILE A 356 -8.73 13.59 6.21
CA ILE A 356 -8.19 12.24 5.92
C ILE A 356 -7.65 11.60 7.20
N ALA A 357 -6.87 12.35 7.98
CA ALA A 357 -6.25 11.82 9.20
C ALA A 357 -7.29 11.47 10.27
N MET A 358 -8.29 12.32 10.49
CA MET A 358 -9.37 12.03 11.44
C MET A 358 -10.18 10.80 11.02
N ALA A 359 -10.53 10.70 9.73
CA ALA A 359 -11.29 9.55 9.22
C ALA A 359 -10.48 8.24 9.34
N ALA A 360 -9.18 8.29 9.03
CA ALA A 360 -8.28 7.16 9.23
C ALA A 360 -8.21 6.72 10.71
N MET A 361 -8.06 7.68 11.62
CA MET A 361 -8.00 7.41 13.06
C MET A 361 -9.28 6.76 13.56
N PHE A 362 -10.45 7.25 13.11
CA PHE A 362 -11.74 6.69 13.50
C PHE A 362 -11.91 5.24 13.04
N VAL A 363 -11.52 4.92 11.80
CA VAL A 363 -11.57 3.55 11.27
C VAL A 363 -10.62 2.63 12.07
N VAL A 364 -9.36 3.05 12.25
CA VAL A 364 -8.36 2.26 12.97
C VAL A 364 -8.76 2.03 14.42
N MET A 365 -9.15 3.07 15.15
CA MET A 365 -9.62 2.93 16.54
C MET A 365 -10.88 2.07 16.64
N GLY A 366 -11.86 2.26 15.76
CA GLY A 366 -13.08 1.46 15.73
C GLY A 366 -12.82 -0.02 15.48
N THR A 367 -11.95 -0.35 14.53
CA THR A 367 -11.56 -1.75 14.26
C THR A 367 -10.75 -2.34 15.43
N MET A 368 -9.80 -1.59 16.01
CA MET A 368 -9.05 -2.05 17.19
C MET A 368 -9.97 -2.38 18.36
N PHE A 369 -10.92 -1.48 18.66
CA PHE A 369 -11.91 -1.69 19.70
C PHE A 369 -12.75 -2.95 19.43
N ALA A 370 -13.30 -3.09 18.22
CA ALA A 370 -14.12 -4.23 17.86
C ALA A 370 -13.35 -5.58 17.98
N ILE A 371 -12.12 -5.65 17.49
CA ILE A 371 -11.31 -6.88 17.58
C ILE A 371 -10.91 -7.17 19.03
N SER A 372 -10.61 -6.14 19.84
CA SER A 372 -10.29 -6.33 21.25
C SER A 372 -11.44 -6.90 22.10
N LEU A 373 -12.68 -6.75 21.65
CA LEU A 373 -13.85 -7.38 22.28
C LEU A 373 -14.05 -8.85 21.85
N LEU A 374 -13.50 -9.22 20.69
CA LEU A 374 -13.72 -10.54 20.07
C LEU A 374 -12.56 -11.52 20.31
N GLU A 375 -11.36 -11.00 20.55
CA GLU A 375 -10.13 -11.79 20.65
C GLU A 375 -9.42 -11.56 21.99
N SER A 376 -8.72 -12.58 22.49
CA SER A 376 -7.95 -12.53 23.75
C SER A 376 -6.44 -12.26 23.56
N PHE A 377 -6.03 -11.72 22.41
CA PHE A 377 -4.64 -11.35 22.15
C PHE A 377 -4.19 -10.11 22.91
N LYS A 378 -2.86 -9.89 23.01
CA LYS A 378 -2.32 -8.67 23.60
C LYS A 378 -2.75 -7.46 22.78
N PHE A 379 -3.08 -6.35 23.44
CA PHE A 379 -3.50 -5.12 22.76
C PHE A 379 -2.50 -4.64 21.70
N ILE A 380 -1.19 -4.75 21.98
CA ILE A 380 -0.14 -4.37 21.03
C ILE A 380 -0.18 -5.19 19.74
N GLN A 381 -0.48 -6.50 19.82
CA GLN A 381 -0.62 -7.39 18.67
C GLN A 381 -1.85 -7.02 17.83
N ILE A 382 -2.97 -6.72 18.49
CA ILE A 382 -4.20 -6.27 17.82
C ILE A 382 -3.96 -4.93 17.12
N ALA A 383 -3.33 -3.97 17.80
CA ALA A 383 -2.99 -2.68 17.22
C ALA A 383 -2.05 -2.84 16.02
N PHE A 384 -1.08 -3.76 16.10
CA PHE A 384 -0.16 -4.08 15.01
C PHE A 384 -0.90 -4.60 13.78
N GLU A 385 -1.77 -5.61 13.93
CA GLU A 385 -2.56 -6.16 12.82
C GLU A 385 -3.49 -5.12 12.21
N VAL A 386 -4.20 -4.34 13.02
CA VAL A 386 -5.19 -3.38 12.51
C VAL A 386 -4.51 -2.24 11.75
N VAL A 387 -3.40 -1.71 12.26
CA VAL A 387 -2.65 -0.66 11.56
C VAL A 387 -1.98 -1.23 10.32
N SER A 388 -1.41 -2.45 10.38
CA SER A 388 -0.88 -3.14 9.21
C SER A 388 -1.95 -3.36 8.14
N ALA A 389 -3.16 -3.78 8.52
CA ALA A 389 -4.29 -3.94 7.61
C ALA A 389 -4.73 -2.61 6.99
N PHE A 390 -4.96 -1.58 7.80
CA PHE A 390 -5.41 -0.27 7.34
C PHE A 390 -4.38 0.41 6.44
N ALA A 391 -3.11 0.38 6.83
CA ALA A 391 -2.05 0.97 6.04
C ALA A 391 -1.63 0.09 4.85
N THR A 392 -2.21 -1.11 4.71
CA THR A 392 -1.82 -2.11 3.72
C THR A 392 -0.32 -2.40 3.80
N VAL A 393 0.17 -2.66 5.01
CA VAL A 393 1.60 -2.95 5.25
C VAL A 393 1.91 -4.41 5.04
N GLY A 394 1.11 -5.33 5.56
CA GLY A 394 1.26 -6.76 5.31
C GLY A 394 2.13 -7.51 6.28
N VAL A 395 2.80 -6.80 7.17
CA VAL A 395 3.54 -7.44 8.26
C VAL A 395 2.61 -7.84 9.39
N SER A 396 2.96 -8.92 10.10
CA SER A 396 2.14 -9.51 11.16
C SER A 396 3.05 -9.97 12.30
N GLN A 397 2.52 -9.98 13.53
CA GLN A 397 3.14 -10.64 14.69
C GLN A 397 2.72 -12.12 14.82
N GLY A 398 2.07 -12.68 13.79
CA GLY A 398 1.71 -14.09 13.70
C GLY A 398 0.28 -14.43 14.11
N ILE A 399 -0.57 -13.45 14.44
CA ILE A 399 -1.95 -13.72 14.90
C ILE A 399 -2.97 -13.80 13.75
N THR A 400 -2.66 -13.29 12.55
CA THR A 400 -3.59 -13.27 11.40
C THR A 400 -4.23 -14.63 11.08
N PRO A 401 -3.47 -15.76 11.06
CA PRO A 401 -4.05 -17.08 10.75
C PRO A 401 -5.08 -17.54 11.80
N THR A 402 -4.86 -17.20 13.07
CA THR A 402 -5.64 -17.67 14.23
C THR A 402 -6.84 -16.80 14.57
N LEU A 403 -7.03 -15.65 13.90
CA LEU A 403 -8.18 -14.78 14.11
C LEU A 403 -9.51 -15.51 13.87
N HIS A 404 -10.51 -15.17 14.69
CA HIS A 404 -11.89 -15.59 14.52
C HIS A 404 -12.47 -15.05 13.20
N VAL A 405 -13.54 -15.70 12.72
CA VAL A 405 -14.19 -15.39 11.43
C VAL A 405 -14.60 -13.92 11.34
N ILE A 406 -15.19 -13.38 12.40
CA ILE A 406 -15.65 -11.97 12.45
C ILE A 406 -14.45 -11.02 12.39
N SER A 407 -13.37 -11.30 13.15
CA SER A 407 -12.15 -10.51 13.14
C SER A 407 -11.47 -10.51 11.77
N LYS A 408 -11.45 -11.66 11.07
CA LYS A 408 -10.96 -11.74 9.68
C LYS A 408 -11.77 -10.87 8.73
N LEU A 409 -13.11 -10.84 8.86
CA LEU A 409 -13.97 -9.97 8.06
C LEU A 409 -13.73 -8.48 8.35
N LEU A 410 -13.53 -8.12 9.63
CA LEU A 410 -13.16 -6.75 10.00
C LEU A 410 -11.85 -6.34 9.35
N ILE A 411 -10.81 -7.18 9.42
CA ILE A 411 -9.52 -6.92 8.76
C ILE A 411 -9.66 -6.80 7.24
N ILE A 412 -10.49 -7.62 6.58
CA ILE A 412 -10.82 -7.50 5.15
C ILE A 412 -11.39 -6.11 4.82
N ILE A 413 -12.36 -5.65 5.60
CA ILE A 413 -12.99 -4.33 5.41
C ILE A 413 -11.94 -3.22 5.64
N THR A 414 -11.12 -3.35 6.66
CA THR A 414 -10.09 -2.36 7.00
C THR A 414 -9.01 -2.26 5.90
N MET A 415 -8.57 -3.38 5.32
CA MET A 415 -7.67 -3.39 4.15
C MET A 415 -8.30 -2.68 2.95
N PHE A 416 -9.58 -2.93 2.69
CA PHE A 416 -10.31 -2.32 1.58
C PHE A 416 -10.45 -0.80 1.73
N ILE A 417 -10.86 -0.33 2.92
CA ILE A 417 -10.96 1.11 3.23
C ILE A 417 -9.57 1.77 3.16
N GLY A 418 -8.56 1.11 3.71
CA GLY A 418 -7.17 1.54 3.69
C GLY A 418 -6.63 1.76 2.27
N ARG A 419 -6.93 0.82 1.36
CA ARG A 419 -6.50 0.90 -0.04
C ARG A 419 -7.20 2.00 -0.82
N LEU A 420 -8.53 2.09 -0.73
CA LEU A 420 -9.32 3.10 -1.46
C LEU A 420 -9.14 4.51 -0.90
N GLY A 421 -8.72 4.61 0.36
CA GLY A 421 -8.59 5.84 1.11
C GLY A 421 -9.90 6.21 1.82
N PRO A 422 -9.83 6.66 3.07
CA PRO A 422 -11.02 6.89 3.90
C PRO A 422 -11.93 7.98 3.32
N LEU A 423 -11.39 9.02 2.68
CA LEU A 423 -12.20 10.04 2.00
C LEU A 423 -13.00 9.48 0.83
N THR A 424 -12.39 8.63 0.00
CA THR A 424 -13.08 7.98 -1.13
C THR A 424 -14.28 7.20 -0.62
N MET A 425 -14.12 6.47 0.49
CA MET A 425 -15.22 5.73 1.12
C MET A 425 -16.32 6.66 1.62
N ILE A 426 -15.99 7.80 2.24
CA ILE A 426 -17.00 8.80 2.64
C ILE A 426 -17.78 9.31 1.42
N TYR A 427 -17.11 9.60 0.30
CA TYR A 427 -17.77 10.06 -0.93
C TYR A 427 -18.59 9.00 -1.65
N VAL A 428 -18.28 7.70 -1.47
CA VAL A 428 -19.09 6.61 -2.01
C VAL A 428 -20.48 6.61 -1.37
N PHE A 429 -20.55 6.87 -0.06
CA PHE A 429 -21.81 6.92 0.71
C PHE A 429 -22.49 8.29 0.68
N ASN A 430 -21.73 9.37 0.47
CA ASN A 430 -22.27 10.72 0.45
C ASN A 430 -22.62 11.17 -0.98
N THR A 431 -23.91 11.24 -1.28
CA THR A 431 -24.40 11.44 -2.66
C THR A 431 -24.61 12.90 -3.07
N LYS A 432 -24.63 13.89 -2.15
CA LYS A 432 -24.79 15.31 -2.50
C LYS A 432 -24.14 16.27 -1.49
N VAL A 433 -23.04 16.91 -1.88
CA VAL A 433 -22.61 18.16 -1.24
C VAL A 433 -23.40 19.29 -1.90
N VAL A 434 -24.43 19.81 -1.22
CA VAL A 434 -25.14 20.99 -1.70
C VAL A 434 -24.32 22.22 -1.26
N PRO A 435 -23.64 22.94 -2.18
CA PRO A 435 -22.96 24.17 -1.81
C PRO A 435 -24.00 25.14 -1.26
N LYS A 436 -23.81 25.59 -0.03
CA LYS A 436 -24.64 26.65 0.53
C LYS A 436 -24.16 27.99 -0.05
N ASN A 437 -25.07 28.71 -0.70
CA ASN A 437 -24.80 30.04 -1.26
C ASN A 437 -24.79 31.16 -0.19
N TYR A 438 -24.98 30.81 1.08
CA TYR A 438 -24.89 31.71 2.22
C TYR A 438 -23.83 31.20 3.20
N ARG A 439 -23.23 32.12 3.95
CA ARG A 439 -22.37 31.82 5.09
C ARG A 439 -23.14 32.13 6.36
N ASN A 440 -22.96 31.30 7.38
CA ASN A 440 -23.47 31.59 8.72
C ASN A 440 -22.56 32.63 9.39
N ALA A 441 -23.09 33.35 10.39
CA ALA A 441 -22.29 34.21 11.25
C ALA A 441 -21.21 33.40 11.98
N GLU A 442 -20.05 34.02 12.23
CA GLU A 442 -18.97 33.39 12.99
C GLU A 442 -19.41 33.17 14.44
N GLY A 443 -19.25 31.94 14.92
CA GLY A 443 -19.47 31.59 16.32
C GLY A 443 -18.13 31.54 17.05
N GLN A 444 -18.04 32.17 18.22
CA GLN A 444 -16.88 32.05 19.09
C GLN A 444 -16.97 30.75 19.88
N ILE A 445 -15.96 29.89 19.75
CA ILE A 445 -15.79 28.68 20.52
C ILE A 445 -14.38 28.71 21.09
N SER A 446 -14.25 28.64 22.40
CA SER A 446 -12.94 28.54 23.05
C SER A 446 -12.34 27.17 22.78
N VAL A 447 -11.17 27.15 22.14
CA VAL A 447 -10.30 25.98 22.00
C VAL A 447 -9.01 26.35 22.73
N GLY A 448 -8.52 25.45 23.59
CA GLY A 448 -7.50 25.72 24.60
C GLY A 448 -6.12 26.11 24.09
#